data_AF-A0A8J6M1H0-F1
#
_entry.id   AF-A0A8J6M1H0-F1
#
_cell.length_a   1.000
_cell.length_b   1.000
_cell.length_c   1.000
_cell.angle_alpha   90.00
_cell.angle_beta   90.00
_cell.angle_gamma   90.00
#
_symmetry.space_group_name_H-M   'P 1'
#
loop_
_entity.id
_entity.type
_entity.pdbx_description
1 polymer ?
#
loop_
_entity_poly.entity_id
_entity_poly.type
_entity_poly.pdbx_seq_one_letter_code
_entity_poly.pdbx_strand_id
1 'polypeptide(L)'
;MLQRRRGTGELDPAEVPALLGNTLTLSAIERQAAAHRWHELAAQDDPLRALVNGRLMGVPADFYDFCLLRAMPDGPFVEAQVLGRALAGLPGVSDWWLHQRLLDMTAAGALLWVRPATGDHPYSGVLRRA
;
A
#
# COMPACT_ATOMS: atom_id res chain seq x y z
N MET A 1 10.42 -16.49 -20.42
CA MET A 1 9.03 -16.21 -20.01
C MET A 1 9.09 -15.09 -18.99
N LEU A 2 8.65 -13.87 -19.31
CA LEU A 2 8.70 -12.73 -18.36
C LEU A 2 7.65 -12.94 -17.27
N GLN A 3 8.08 -13.16 -16.04
CA GLN A 3 7.18 -13.27 -14.89
C GLN A 3 6.56 -11.90 -14.61
N ARG A 4 5.24 -11.82 -14.55
CA ARG A 4 4.53 -10.57 -14.22
C ARG A 4 4.77 -10.26 -12.74
N ARG A 5 5.55 -9.21 -12.47
CA ARG A 5 5.78 -8.68 -11.12
C ARG A 5 4.83 -7.53 -10.79
N ARG A 6 4.43 -7.38 -9.53
CA ARG A 6 3.51 -6.29 -9.10
C ARG A 6 4.24 -5.02 -8.68
N GLY A 7 5.55 -5.09 -8.44
CA GLY A 7 6.36 -3.93 -8.06
C GLY A 7 7.83 -4.27 -7.88
N THR A 8 8.64 -3.26 -7.59
CA THR A 8 10.09 -3.39 -7.37
C THR A 8 10.45 -4.15 -6.10
N GLY A 9 9.55 -4.24 -5.12
CA GLY A 9 9.75 -5.05 -3.91
C GLY A 9 9.76 -6.56 -4.15
N GLU A 10 9.35 -7.02 -5.34
CA GLU A 10 9.41 -8.43 -5.75
C GLU A 10 10.69 -8.75 -6.55
N LEU A 11 11.59 -7.78 -6.72
CA LEU A 11 12.86 -7.97 -7.43
C LEU A 11 13.91 -8.52 -6.46
N ASP A 12 14.53 -9.63 -6.84
CA ASP A 12 15.76 -10.05 -6.18
C ASP A 12 16.86 -9.03 -6.51
N PRO A 13 17.67 -8.57 -5.54
CA PRO A 13 18.81 -7.70 -5.82
C PRO A 13 19.72 -8.20 -6.94
N ALA A 14 19.87 -9.52 -7.10
CA ALA A 14 20.66 -10.13 -8.17
C ALA A 14 20.04 -9.98 -9.57
N GLU A 15 18.74 -9.73 -9.67
CA GLU A 15 18.03 -9.50 -10.95
C GLU A 15 18.14 -8.04 -11.42
N VAL A 16 18.40 -7.10 -10.50
CA VAL A 16 18.45 -5.67 -10.80
C VAL A 16 19.45 -5.35 -11.94
N PRO A 17 20.69 -5.86 -11.96
CA PRO A 17 21.64 -5.56 -13.03
C PRO A 17 21.14 -5.93 -14.43
N ALA A 18 20.40 -7.03 -14.57
CA ALA A 18 19.85 -7.47 -15.87
C ALA A 18 18.74 -6.53 -16.37
N LEU A 19 18.06 -5.82 -15.47
CA LEU A 19 17.04 -4.82 -15.79
C LEU A 19 17.64 -3.46 -16.14
N LEU A 20 18.90 -3.21 -15.78
CA LEU A 20 19.57 -1.94 -16.07
C LEU A 20 19.90 -1.75 -17.56
N GLY A 21 19.97 -2.82 -18.36
CA GLY A 21 20.33 -2.75 -19.77
C GLY A 21 19.37 -1.93 -20.65
N ASN A 22 18.13 -1.74 -20.18
CA ASN A 22 17.10 -0.93 -20.85
C ASN A 22 16.85 0.42 -20.15
N THR A 23 17.79 0.87 -19.31
CA THR A 23 17.66 2.17 -18.63
C THR A 23 17.88 3.32 -19.60
N LEU A 24 17.09 4.37 -19.43
CA LEU A 24 17.28 5.63 -20.15
C LEU A 24 18.01 6.60 -19.23
N THR A 25 19.06 7.24 -19.74
CA THR A 25 19.66 8.36 -19.03
C THR A 25 18.76 9.57 -19.18
N LEU A 26 18.17 10.01 -18.07
CA LEU A 26 17.39 11.24 -18.05
C LEU A 26 18.27 12.43 -18.45
N SER A 27 17.76 13.33 -19.26
CA SER A 27 18.37 14.63 -19.55
C SER A 27 18.43 15.52 -18.30
N ALA A 28 19.21 16.60 -18.36
CA ALA A 28 19.26 17.58 -17.27
C ALA A 28 17.89 18.19 -16.98
N ILE A 29 17.10 18.48 -18.04
CA ILE A 29 15.76 19.05 -17.94
C ILE A 29 14.80 18.06 -17.27
N GLU A 30 14.82 16.79 -17.66
CA GLU A 30 13.95 15.76 -17.05
C GLU A 30 14.28 15.55 -15.56
N ARG A 31 15.57 15.52 -15.21
CA ARG A 31 15.98 15.44 -13.80
C ARG A 31 15.50 16.65 -13.00
N GLN A 32 15.65 17.85 -13.56
CA GLN A 32 15.21 19.08 -12.90
C GLN A 32 13.69 19.11 -12.75
N ALA A 33 12.94 18.72 -13.78
CA ALA A 33 11.48 18.62 -13.72
C ALA A 33 11.01 17.60 -12.66
N ALA A 34 11.64 16.43 -12.59
CA ALA A 34 11.34 15.43 -11.57
C ALA A 34 11.65 15.95 -10.15
N ALA A 35 12.78 16.63 -9.96
CA ALA A 35 13.16 17.23 -8.69
C ALA A 35 12.19 18.33 -8.25
N HIS A 36 11.80 19.24 -9.15
CA HIS A 36 10.77 20.24 -8.86
C HIS A 36 9.44 19.59 -8.48
N ARG A 37 9.00 18.58 -9.24
CA ARG A 37 7.76 17.85 -8.93
C ARG A 37 7.81 17.18 -7.57
N TRP A 38 8.95 16.61 -7.20
CA TRP A 38 9.15 16.03 -5.88
C TRP A 38 9.07 17.10 -4.78
N HIS A 39 9.71 18.26 -4.96
CA HIS A 39 9.63 19.36 -3.99
C HIS A 39 8.19 19.88 -3.81
N GLU A 40 7.42 20.02 -4.89
CA GLU A 40 6.00 20.38 -4.79
C GLU A 40 5.21 19.36 -3.95
N LEU A 41 5.39 18.06 -4.24
CA LEU A 41 4.72 16.98 -3.51
C LEU A 41 5.18 16.86 -2.05
N ALA A 42 6.43 17.17 -1.77
CA ALA A 42 6.95 17.19 -0.41
C ALA A 42 6.37 18.37 0.40
N ALA A 43 6.20 19.53 -0.24
CA ALA A 43 5.64 20.72 0.39
C ALA A 43 4.14 20.62 0.73
N GLN A 44 3.40 19.70 0.10
CA GLN A 44 1.98 19.48 0.37
C GLN A 44 1.70 18.81 1.73
N ASP A 45 2.72 18.16 2.32
CA ASP A 45 2.60 17.43 3.61
C ASP A 45 1.46 16.39 3.66
N ASP A 46 1.03 15.91 2.49
CA ASP A 46 0.04 14.84 2.42
C ASP A 46 0.60 13.53 3.03
N PRO A 47 -0.21 12.74 3.77
CA PRO A 47 0.25 11.51 4.42
C PRO A 47 0.81 10.47 3.45
N LEU A 48 0.22 10.37 2.26
CA LEU A 48 0.58 9.36 1.26
C LEU A 48 0.83 9.99 -0.11
N ARG A 49 1.58 9.29 -0.95
CA ARG A 49 1.69 9.58 -2.38
C ARG A 49 1.14 8.40 -3.17
N ALA A 50 0.22 8.66 -4.10
CA ALA A 50 -0.40 7.65 -4.94
C ALA A 50 -0.25 8.00 -6.43
N LEU A 51 -0.08 6.97 -7.27
CA LEU A 51 -0.21 7.08 -8.72
C LEU A 51 -1.68 6.91 -9.10
N VAL A 52 -2.36 8.02 -9.39
CA VAL A 52 -3.76 8.03 -9.80
C VAL A 52 -3.82 8.43 -11.27
N ASN A 53 -4.36 7.54 -12.12
CA ASN A 53 -4.44 7.76 -13.57
C ASN A 53 -3.09 8.20 -14.20
N GLY A 54 -1.99 7.61 -13.74
CA GLY A 54 -0.63 7.91 -14.23
C GLY A 54 0.01 9.15 -13.63
N ARG A 55 -0.66 9.87 -12.72
CA ARG A 55 -0.14 11.07 -12.06
C ARG A 55 0.19 10.79 -10.60
N LEU A 56 1.41 11.13 -10.18
CA LEU A 56 1.80 11.09 -8.78
C LEU A 56 1.22 12.30 -8.04
N MET A 57 0.44 12.05 -6.99
CA MET A 57 -0.20 13.08 -6.18
C MET A 57 -0.24 12.70 -4.70
N GLY A 58 -0.30 13.71 -3.83
CA GLY A 58 -0.58 13.52 -2.42
C GLY A 58 -2.04 13.13 -2.19
N VAL A 59 -2.26 12.25 -1.21
CA VAL A 59 -3.59 11.74 -0.85
C VAL A 59 -3.68 11.54 0.67
N PRO A 60 -4.88 11.60 1.26
CA PRO A 60 -5.06 11.38 2.70
C PRO A 60 -4.74 9.93 3.10
N ALA A 61 -4.54 9.69 4.40
CA ALA A 61 -4.16 8.38 4.93
C ALA A 61 -5.23 7.28 4.66
N ASP A 62 -6.50 7.67 4.61
CA ASP A 62 -7.66 6.81 4.38
C ASP A 62 -7.94 6.55 2.89
N PHE A 63 -7.10 7.04 1.98
CA PHE A 63 -7.34 6.96 0.53
C PHE A 63 -7.61 5.53 0.03
N TYR A 64 -7.02 4.51 0.66
CA TYR A 64 -7.22 3.10 0.31
C TYR A 64 -8.21 2.34 1.21
N ASP A 65 -8.84 3.01 2.18
CA ASP A 65 -9.76 2.36 3.14
C ASP A 65 -10.95 1.72 2.44
N PHE A 66 -11.38 2.24 1.29
CA PHE A 66 -12.45 1.64 0.48
C PHE A 66 -12.15 0.18 0.07
N CYS A 67 -10.88 -0.16 -0.15
CA CYS A 67 -10.47 -1.54 -0.47
C CYS A 67 -10.58 -2.47 0.74
N LEU A 68 -10.23 -1.98 1.93
CA LEU A 68 -10.40 -2.70 3.19
C LEU A 68 -11.88 -2.95 3.45
N LEU A 69 -12.70 -1.89 3.35
CA LEU A 69 -14.14 -1.96 3.56
C LEU A 69 -14.82 -2.95 2.61
N ARG A 70 -14.43 -2.97 1.34
CA ARG A 70 -14.94 -3.94 0.34
C ARG A 70 -14.48 -5.37 0.62
N ALA A 71 -13.32 -5.56 1.24
CA ALA A 71 -12.77 -6.88 1.56
C ALA A 71 -13.32 -7.48 2.86
N MET A 72 -13.97 -6.68 3.71
CA MET A 72 -14.60 -7.12 4.96
C MET A 72 -15.94 -7.81 4.70
N PRO A 73 -16.19 -8.99 5.29
CA PRO A 73 -17.53 -9.58 5.31
C PRO A 73 -18.42 -8.89 6.37
N ASP A 74 -19.70 -9.24 6.40
CA ASP A 74 -20.66 -8.72 7.39
C ASP A 74 -20.40 -9.25 8.81
N GLY A 75 -19.79 -10.44 8.94
CA GLY A 75 -19.47 -11.08 10.22
C GLY A 75 -18.03 -10.87 10.69
N PRO A 76 -17.63 -11.52 11.81
CA PRO A 76 -16.24 -11.53 12.25
C PRO A 76 -15.29 -12.04 11.16
N PHE A 77 -14.11 -11.44 11.07
CA PHE A 77 -13.12 -11.77 10.06
C PHE A 77 -11.70 -11.81 10.64
N VAL A 78 -10.87 -12.69 10.07
CA VAL A 78 -9.43 -12.71 10.34
C VAL A 78 -8.78 -11.57 9.57
N GLU A 79 -7.98 -10.77 10.25
CA GLU A 79 -7.31 -9.59 9.71
C GLU A 79 -6.48 -9.90 8.44
N ALA A 80 -5.63 -10.93 8.49
CA ALA A 80 -4.82 -11.38 7.35
C ALA A 80 -5.65 -11.64 6.08
N GLN A 81 -6.89 -12.14 6.22
CA GLN A 81 -7.74 -12.42 5.07
C GLN A 81 -8.27 -11.15 4.41
N VAL A 82 -8.60 -10.12 5.21
CA VAL A 82 -9.01 -8.81 4.69
C VAL A 82 -7.84 -8.13 4.00
N LEU A 83 -6.65 -8.15 4.60
CA LEU A 83 -5.44 -7.60 4.00
C LEU A 83 -5.12 -8.28 2.66
N GLY A 84 -5.10 -9.61 2.62
CA GLY A 84 -4.86 -10.37 1.39
C GLY A 84 -5.86 -10.07 0.27
N ARG A 85 -7.16 -9.98 0.62
CA ARG A 85 -8.21 -9.61 -0.35
C ARG A 85 -8.08 -8.16 -0.84
N ALA A 86 -7.74 -7.22 0.04
CA ALA A 86 -7.52 -5.83 -0.34
C ALA A 86 -6.32 -5.68 -1.29
N LEU A 87 -5.19 -6.33 -0.96
CA LEU A 87 -3.96 -6.31 -1.76
C LEU A 87 -4.11 -6.98 -3.13
N ALA A 88 -5.03 -7.94 -3.27
CA ALA A 88 -5.34 -8.52 -4.58
C ALA A 88 -5.80 -7.47 -5.61
N GLY A 89 -6.42 -6.38 -5.14
CA GLY A 89 -6.88 -5.27 -5.99
C GLY A 89 -6.00 -4.01 -5.95
N LEU A 90 -4.91 -4.00 -5.18
CA LEU A 90 -4.07 -2.83 -4.94
C LEU A 90 -2.61 -3.10 -5.31
N PRO A 91 -2.14 -2.68 -6.50
CA PRO A 91 -0.71 -2.73 -6.82
C PRO A 91 0.03 -1.63 -6.04
N GLY A 92 1.23 -1.95 -5.54
CA GLY A 92 2.16 -0.96 -4.97
C GLY A 92 1.85 -0.48 -3.55
N VAL A 93 0.91 -1.09 -2.84
CA VAL A 93 0.60 -0.80 -1.41
C VAL A 93 1.13 -1.95 -0.55
N SER A 94 1.76 -1.64 0.59
CA SER A 94 2.21 -2.66 1.54
C SER A 94 1.05 -3.14 2.43
N ASP A 95 1.13 -4.40 2.85
CA ASP A 95 0.26 -4.99 3.85
C ASP A 95 0.34 -4.24 5.20
N TRP A 96 1.54 -3.83 5.60
CA TRP A 96 1.79 -3.08 6.83
C TRP A 96 1.00 -1.77 6.89
N TRP A 97 0.93 -1.01 5.79
CA TRP A 97 0.15 0.23 5.77
C TRP A 97 -1.34 -0.05 5.98
N LEU A 98 -1.87 -1.06 5.29
CA LEU A 98 -3.27 -1.46 5.42
C LEU A 98 -3.60 -2.01 6.82
N HIS A 99 -2.67 -2.72 7.45
CA HIS A 99 -2.77 -3.13 8.86
C HIS A 99 -2.89 -1.91 9.77
N GLN A 100 -2.05 -0.89 9.59
CA GLN A 100 -2.12 0.35 10.37
C GLN A 100 -3.50 1.02 10.23
N ARG A 101 -4.08 1.03 9.02
CA ARG A 101 -5.43 1.55 8.81
C ARG A 101 -6.51 0.78 9.56
N LEU A 102 -6.39 -0.54 9.69
CA LEU A 102 -7.31 -1.35 10.51
C LEU A 102 -7.18 -0.99 12.00
N LEU A 103 -5.96 -0.77 12.49
CA LEU A 103 -5.74 -0.31 13.86
C LEU A 103 -6.37 1.07 14.11
N ASP A 104 -6.20 2.01 13.17
CA ASP A 104 -6.80 3.34 13.25
C ASP A 104 -8.34 3.24 13.26
N MET A 105 -8.93 2.37 12.43
CA MET A 105 -10.39 2.10 12.44
C MET A 105 -10.86 1.50 13.77
N THR A 106 -10.05 0.64 14.41
CA THR A 106 -10.35 0.12 15.74
C THR A 106 -10.26 1.22 16.81
N ALA A 107 -9.24 2.06 16.76
CA ALA A 107 -9.09 3.20 17.67
C ALA A 107 -10.25 4.20 17.53
N ALA A 108 -10.76 4.41 16.32
CA ALA A 108 -11.94 5.23 16.03
C ALA A 108 -13.27 4.54 16.40
N GLY A 109 -13.25 3.29 16.85
CA GLY A 109 -14.44 2.53 17.22
C GLY A 109 -15.27 2.02 16.03
N ALA A 110 -14.76 2.08 14.80
CA ALA A 110 -15.42 1.53 13.62
C ALA A 110 -15.30 0.00 13.52
N LEU A 111 -14.24 -0.56 14.12
CA LEU A 111 -13.98 -1.99 14.23
C LEU A 111 -13.78 -2.39 15.69
N LEU A 112 -14.18 -3.59 16.05
CA LEU A 112 -14.02 -4.15 17.39
C LEU A 112 -13.23 -5.45 17.35
N TRP A 113 -12.31 -5.62 18.31
CA TRP A 113 -11.60 -6.88 18.51
C TRP A 113 -12.55 -7.94 19.04
N VAL A 114 -12.69 -9.04 18.29
CA VAL A 114 -13.33 -10.27 18.75
C VAL A 114 -12.30 -11.16 19.43
N ARG A 115 -11.09 -11.21 18.87
CA ARG A 115 -9.94 -11.92 19.44
C ARG A 115 -8.65 -11.19 19.03
N PRO A 116 -7.75 -10.85 19.96
CA PRO A 116 -6.47 -10.24 19.62
C PRO A 116 -5.57 -11.23 18.84
N ALA A 117 -4.56 -10.70 18.15
CA ALA A 117 -3.53 -11.53 17.51
C ALA A 117 -2.76 -12.36 18.56
N THR A 118 -2.44 -13.61 18.24
CA THR A 118 -1.75 -14.53 19.17
C THR A 118 -0.22 -14.46 19.03
N GLY A 119 0.28 -13.86 17.95
CA GLY A 119 1.71 -13.77 17.64
C GLY A 119 2.27 -14.99 16.88
N ASP A 120 1.52 -16.09 16.79
CA ASP A 120 1.96 -17.31 16.08
C ASP A 120 2.08 -17.11 14.56
N HIS A 121 1.37 -16.11 14.02
CA HIS A 121 1.40 -15.72 12.62
C HIS A 121 1.04 -14.23 12.50
N PRO A 122 1.58 -13.52 11.48
CA PRO A 122 1.24 -12.13 11.21
C PRO A 122 -0.27 -11.93 11.04
N TYR A 123 -0.80 -10.83 11.58
CA TYR A 123 -2.19 -10.40 11.38
C TYR A 123 -3.23 -11.48 11.73
N SER A 124 -2.97 -12.25 12.80
CA SER A 124 -3.82 -13.37 13.25
C SER A 124 -5.07 -12.95 14.06
N GLY A 125 -5.23 -11.65 14.30
CA GLY A 125 -6.35 -11.12 15.05
C GLY A 125 -7.68 -11.25 14.32
N VAL A 126 -8.77 -11.28 15.08
CA VAL A 126 -10.15 -11.36 14.58
C VAL A 126 -10.90 -10.09 14.96
N LEU A 127 -11.43 -9.42 13.95
CA LEU A 127 -12.15 -8.16 14.06
C LEU A 127 -13.58 -8.34 13.58
N ARG A 128 -14.46 -7.41 13.98
CA ARG A 128 -15.79 -7.24 13.38
C ARG A 128 -16.10 -5.76 13.24
N ARG A 129 -17.06 -5.42 12.39
CA ARG A 129 -17.66 -4.07 12.38
C ARG A 129 -18.37 -3.82 13.72
N ALA A 130 -18.32 -2.57 14.18
CA ALA A 130 -18.95 -2.15 15.43
C ALA A 130 -20.46 -2.44 15.45
#